data_AF-A0A560PN58-F1
#
_entry.id   AF-A0A560PN58-F1
#
_cell.length_a   1.000
_cell.length_b   1.000
_cell.length_c   1.000
_cell.angle_alpha   90.00
_cell.angle_beta   90.00
_cell.angle_gamma   90.00
#
_symmetry.space_group_name_H-M   'P 1'
#
loop_
_entity.id
_entity.type
_entity.pdbx_description
1 polymer ?
#
loop_
_entity_poly.entity_id
_entity_poly.type
_entity_poly.pdbx_seq_one_letter_code
_entity_poly.pdbx_strand_id
1 'polypeptide(L)'
;MKYILLLLLFFFSSAFGKDIGVHAFTAFDTSENFSSANGYGVGKDGVLYFSYGHRYNNLGDYRNPTFVANFANILYREILNGDSSKRALFFKQVNYLLESAVEDKAGYYWAFPFENTYYDAPLGWWSAMTSDRVLGVLARAHKLSGEKKYLEFANKVLDKLALSVDKGGMSTHLENGGIWLEEVAYHSSPSYKVLNGHIFALAGVYDFAHYTNSGEAKKLLEGGVKAVRDALQDYDAGFISYYSSANHNGHRSYAGRGDYNGIHVMQMLWLYEISNDSSFLKEALRFQSYELNYGVVTASASTNVATHGPDKMDLRFGNNYWSSSIFPVSVIIDLQALEAIKSVGLLGHSVKGSPRDYTVSISKDNENWQKVAKVVGNADDRFVVPFTYLVTARYIKFDILSDNGNRNVALDGVAVFKANPEKYIVDRCNYSVSLKKLSDGDHSTGIPVRCAGWLLIPKSEVKKEVLHIDVKRADVSGVASLELEYSNDLISWKQLSRLPVNDRSVTFEKIPEASYYRVKFDQAISVINEFY
;
A
#
# COMPACT_ATOMS: atom_id res chain seq x y z
N MET A 1 -5.26 -6.64 14.57
CA MET A 1 -6.00 -5.40 14.24
C MET A 1 -6.46 -5.52 12.78
N LYS A 2 -7.70 -5.95 12.50
CA LYS A 2 -8.24 -5.89 11.14
C LYS A 2 -8.75 -4.47 10.94
N TYR A 3 -8.00 -3.65 10.22
CA TYR A 3 -8.55 -2.42 9.67
C TYR A 3 -9.60 -2.82 8.64
N ILE A 4 -10.78 -2.22 8.71
CA ILE A 4 -11.82 -2.42 7.71
C ILE A 4 -11.26 -1.85 6.40
N LEU A 5 -11.10 -2.74 5.42
CA LEU A 5 -10.68 -2.44 4.07
C LEU A 5 -11.76 -1.57 3.41
N LEU A 6 -11.71 -0.25 3.56
CA LEU A 6 -12.29 0.61 2.55
C LEU A 6 -11.40 0.47 1.32
N LEU A 7 -11.98 0.12 0.18
CA LEU A 7 -11.34 0.28 -1.12
C LEU A 7 -11.02 1.77 -1.32
N LEU A 8 -9.84 2.16 -0.87
CA LEU A 8 -9.37 3.54 -0.92
C LEU A 8 -8.77 3.79 -2.29
N LEU A 9 -9.52 4.53 -3.08
CA LEU A 9 -9.06 5.17 -4.29
C LEU A 9 -8.83 6.68 -3.93
N PHE A 10 -7.87 7.40 -4.54
CA PHE A 10 -7.47 8.78 -4.16
C PHE A 10 -7.22 9.73 -5.38
N PHE A 11 -7.59 11.03 -5.32
CA PHE A 11 -7.57 12.04 -6.43
C PHE A 11 -6.76 13.21 -5.92
N PHE A 12 -6.01 13.80 -6.84
CA PHE A 12 -5.05 14.84 -6.53
C PHE A 12 -5.21 16.03 -7.45
N SER A 13 -5.09 17.20 -6.85
CA SER A 13 -4.94 18.46 -7.56
C SER A 13 -3.46 18.70 -7.79
N SER A 14 -3.06 18.79 -9.06
CA SER A 14 -1.78 19.34 -9.47
C SER A 14 -1.86 20.86 -9.35
N ALA A 15 -1.53 21.40 -8.18
CA ALA A 15 -1.33 22.83 -8.00
C ALA A 15 -0.18 23.07 -7.03
N PHE A 16 1.04 23.11 -7.55
CA PHE A 16 2.18 23.70 -6.86
C PHE A 16 1.95 25.21 -6.76
N GLY A 17 1.39 25.66 -5.63
CA GLY A 17 1.17 27.06 -5.27
C GLY A 17 1.09 27.24 -3.75
N LYS A 18 1.00 28.50 -3.27
CA LYS A 18 0.82 28.84 -1.84
C LYS A 18 -0.50 28.35 -1.22
N ASP A 19 -1.32 27.64 -1.98
CA ASP A 19 -2.63 27.15 -1.56
C ASP A 19 -2.53 25.68 -1.16
N ILE A 20 -2.96 25.37 0.07
CA ILE A 20 -3.00 24.00 0.58
C ILE A 20 -4.15 23.22 -0.09
N GLY A 21 -3.77 22.20 -0.87
CA GLY A 21 -4.70 21.34 -1.61
C GLY A 21 -5.33 20.24 -0.77
N VAL A 22 -5.90 19.23 -1.44
CA VAL A 22 -6.44 18.02 -0.82
C VAL A 22 -5.31 17.18 -0.24
N HIS A 23 -5.49 16.60 0.96
CA HIS A 23 -4.47 15.77 1.59
C HIS A 23 -4.16 14.55 0.72
N ALA A 24 -2.88 14.21 0.57
CA ALA A 24 -2.38 13.17 -0.36
C ALA A 24 -2.97 11.77 -0.14
N PHE A 25 -3.59 11.53 1.02
CA PHE A 25 -4.24 10.27 1.34
C PHE A 25 -5.68 10.47 1.84
N THR A 26 -6.44 11.35 1.16
CA THR A 26 -7.88 11.55 1.40
C THR A 26 -8.72 10.51 0.66
N ALA A 27 -9.40 9.62 1.39
CA ALA A 27 -10.29 8.61 0.82
C ALA A 27 -11.26 9.21 -0.20
N PHE A 28 -11.46 8.60 -1.37
CA PHE A 28 -12.37 9.11 -2.40
C PHE A 28 -13.82 9.28 -2.03
N ASP A 29 -14.28 8.49 -1.08
CA ASP A 29 -15.69 8.41 -0.82
C ASP A 29 -16.25 9.76 -0.35
N THR A 30 -17.53 10.01 -0.58
CA THR A 30 -18.15 11.25 -0.08
C THR A 30 -18.21 11.23 1.44
N SER A 31 -18.38 12.40 2.05
CA SER A 31 -18.54 12.48 3.50
C SER A 31 -19.76 11.67 3.97
N GLU A 32 -20.86 11.63 3.21
CA GLU A 32 -22.03 10.81 3.52
C GLU A 32 -21.71 9.31 3.52
N ASN A 33 -21.07 8.82 2.46
CA ASN A 33 -20.74 7.41 2.34
C ASN A 33 -19.68 6.99 3.37
N PHE A 34 -18.64 7.80 3.57
CA PHE A 34 -17.60 7.52 4.55
C PHE A 34 -18.17 7.43 5.96
N SER A 35 -19.05 8.36 6.33
CA SER A 35 -19.64 8.41 7.68
C SER A 35 -20.77 7.41 7.90
N SER A 36 -21.29 6.77 6.84
CA SER A 36 -22.29 5.69 6.91
C SER A 36 -21.70 4.29 6.71
N ALA A 37 -20.40 4.20 6.41
CA ALA A 37 -19.70 2.92 6.30
C ALA A 37 -19.75 2.13 7.62
N ASN A 38 -19.67 0.80 7.54
CA ASN A 38 -19.86 -0.07 8.70
C ASN A 38 -18.94 0.31 9.88
N GLY A 39 -19.56 0.57 11.04
CA GLY A 39 -18.89 1.00 12.26
C GLY A 39 -18.67 2.51 12.37
N TYR A 40 -18.83 3.29 11.31
CA TYR A 40 -18.74 4.76 11.37
C TYR A 40 -20.11 5.41 11.62
N GLY A 41 -20.07 6.61 12.18
CA GLY A 41 -21.24 7.47 12.33
C GLY A 41 -20.85 8.90 12.67
N VAL A 42 -21.83 9.81 12.62
CA VAL A 42 -21.68 11.19 13.08
C VAL A 42 -22.55 11.39 14.32
N GLY A 43 -21.95 11.84 15.43
CA GLY A 43 -22.65 12.12 16.67
C GLY A 43 -23.60 13.32 16.56
N LYS A 44 -24.45 13.54 17.57
CA LYS A 44 -25.36 14.71 17.63
C LYS A 44 -24.61 16.05 17.66
N ASP A 45 -23.39 16.05 18.22
CA ASP A 45 -22.45 17.15 18.19
C ASP A 45 -21.91 17.43 16.76
N GLY A 46 -22.02 16.46 15.86
CA GLY A 46 -21.55 16.50 14.49
C GLY A 46 -20.12 15.99 14.34
N VAL A 47 -19.56 15.30 15.33
CA VAL A 47 -18.20 14.74 15.26
C VAL A 47 -18.27 13.27 14.83
N LEU A 48 -17.37 12.84 13.95
CA LEU A 48 -17.28 11.45 13.53
C LEU A 48 -16.90 10.55 14.73
N TYR A 49 -17.57 9.43 14.87
CA TYR A 49 -17.16 8.34 15.76
C TYR A 49 -16.98 7.04 14.97
N PHE A 50 -16.28 6.10 15.59
CA PHE A 50 -16.24 4.71 15.17
C PHE A 50 -16.64 3.80 16.34
N SER A 51 -17.47 2.80 16.05
CA SER A 51 -17.98 1.84 17.01
C SER A 51 -16.99 0.70 17.20
N TYR A 52 -16.33 0.70 18.34
CA TYR A 52 -15.45 -0.38 18.77
C TYR A 52 -16.25 -1.57 19.31
N GLY A 53 -17.52 -1.36 19.67
CA GLY A 53 -18.39 -2.38 20.27
C GLY A 53 -17.78 -2.93 21.55
N HIS A 54 -17.70 -4.27 21.65
CA HIS A 54 -17.11 -4.96 22.80
C HIS A 54 -15.57 -4.96 22.85
N ARG A 55 -14.90 -4.44 21.81
CA ARG A 55 -13.43 -4.36 21.79
C ARG A 55 -12.93 -3.38 22.84
N TYR A 56 -11.70 -3.61 23.31
CA TYR A 56 -11.00 -2.73 24.23
C TYR A 56 -11.82 -2.40 25.49
N ASN A 57 -12.28 -3.43 26.20
CA ASN A 57 -13.10 -3.31 27.40
C ASN A 57 -14.42 -2.55 27.17
N ASN A 58 -15.18 -2.95 26.14
CA ASN A 58 -16.47 -2.34 25.77
C ASN A 58 -16.38 -0.83 25.52
N LEU A 59 -15.36 -0.39 24.78
CA LEU A 59 -15.14 1.04 24.49
C LEU A 59 -16.34 1.70 23.80
N GLY A 60 -17.16 0.94 23.08
CA GLY A 60 -18.35 1.46 22.41
C GLY A 60 -17.99 2.47 21.32
N ASP A 61 -18.77 3.55 21.21
CA ASP A 61 -18.56 4.59 20.21
C ASP A 61 -17.49 5.58 20.68
N TYR A 62 -16.38 5.63 19.93
CA TYR A 62 -15.26 6.49 20.24
C TYR A 62 -14.91 7.39 19.06
N ARG A 63 -14.68 8.67 19.36
CA ARG A 63 -14.23 9.69 18.41
C ARG A 63 -12.72 9.54 18.21
N ASN A 64 -12.33 8.50 17.48
CA ASN A 64 -10.93 8.24 17.20
C ASN A 64 -10.32 9.44 16.42
N PRO A 65 -9.28 10.09 16.93
CA PRO A 65 -8.69 11.29 16.33
C PRO A 65 -8.18 11.07 14.91
N THR A 66 -7.65 9.88 14.58
CA THR A 66 -7.22 9.54 13.21
C THR A 66 -8.40 9.57 12.25
N PHE A 67 -9.54 8.99 12.66
CA PHE A 67 -10.73 8.92 11.83
C PHE A 67 -11.44 10.27 11.72
N VAL A 68 -11.48 11.04 12.80
CA VAL A 68 -11.98 12.41 12.79
C VAL A 68 -11.16 13.29 11.84
N ALA A 69 -9.83 13.20 11.88
CA ALA A 69 -8.95 13.93 10.97
C ALA A 69 -9.13 13.48 9.50
N ASN A 70 -9.33 12.19 9.25
CA ASN A 70 -9.66 11.68 7.90
C ASN A 70 -10.95 12.28 7.38
N PHE A 71 -11.99 12.29 8.20
CA PHE A 71 -13.28 12.86 7.83
C PHE A 71 -13.18 14.37 7.59
N ALA A 72 -12.41 15.10 8.40
CA ALA A 72 -12.11 16.51 8.15
C ALA A 72 -11.44 16.74 6.78
N ASN A 73 -10.49 15.89 6.39
CA ASN A 73 -9.85 15.98 5.06
C ASN A 73 -10.83 15.69 3.91
N ILE A 74 -11.76 14.75 4.08
CA ILE A 74 -12.84 14.47 3.12
C ILE A 74 -13.75 15.70 2.97
N LEU A 75 -14.20 16.27 4.09
CA LEU A 75 -15.02 17.49 4.09
C LEU A 75 -14.29 18.65 3.43
N TYR A 76 -12.99 18.83 3.69
CA TYR A 76 -12.20 19.86 3.04
C TYR A 76 -12.13 19.69 1.52
N ARG A 77 -11.97 18.46 1.03
CA ARG A 77 -12.03 18.20 -0.42
C ARG A 77 -13.38 18.60 -1.01
N GLU A 78 -14.48 18.28 -0.34
CA GLU A 78 -15.82 18.67 -0.81
C GLU A 78 -16.01 20.19 -0.82
N ILE A 79 -15.46 20.91 0.17
CA ILE A 79 -15.42 22.39 0.17
C ILE A 79 -14.65 22.91 -1.05
N LEU A 80 -13.47 22.34 -1.36
CA LEU A 80 -12.69 22.73 -2.54
C LEU A 80 -13.42 22.42 -3.85
N ASN A 81 -14.27 21.39 -3.87
CA ASN A 81 -15.12 21.05 -4.99
C ASN A 81 -16.40 21.90 -5.07
N GLY A 82 -16.54 22.91 -4.21
CA GLY A 82 -17.63 23.90 -4.25
C GLY A 82 -18.75 23.69 -3.23
N ASP A 83 -18.74 22.61 -2.45
CA ASP A 83 -19.75 22.37 -1.42
C ASP A 83 -19.43 23.12 -0.11
N SER A 84 -19.78 24.40 -0.11
CA SER A 84 -19.59 25.27 1.07
C SER A 84 -20.39 24.82 2.31
N SER A 85 -21.42 23.98 2.17
CA SER A 85 -22.24 23.50 3.30
C SER A 85 -21.43 22.65 4.28
N LYS A 86 -20.37 21.98 3.80
CA LYS A 86 -19.47 21.13 4.58
C LYS A 86 -18.60 21.90 5.55
N ARG A 87 -18.46 23.23 5.38
CA ARG A 87 -17.59 24.07 6.19
C ARG A 87 -17.90 24.01 7.68
N ALA A 88 -19.17 24.10 8.06
CA ALA A 88 -19.56 24.06 9.47
C ALA A 88 -19.20 22.70 10.10
N LEU A 89 -19.41 21.60 9.36
CA LEU A 89 -19.09 20.24 9.81
C LEU A 89 -17.58 19.99 9.91
N PHE A 90 -16.79 20.58 9.00
CA PHE A 90 -15.34 20.57 9.05
C PHE A 90 -14.83 21.18 10.37
N PHE A 91 -15.30 22.38 10.73
CA PHE A 91 -14.87 23.04 11.97
C PHE A 91 -15.33 22.32 13.24
N LYS A 92 -16.43 21.55 13.20
CA LYS A 92 -16.77 20.64 14.31
C LYS A 92 -15.71 19.57 14.55
N GLN A 93 -15.12 19.03 13.48
CA GLN A 93 -14.00 18.08 13.61
C GLN A 93 -12.77 18.78 14.17
N VAL A 94 -12.44 19.97 13.65
CA VAL A 94 -11.29 20.76 14.11
C VAL A 94 -11.41 21.09 15.60
N ASN A 95 -12.56 21.57 16.05
CA ASN A 95 -12.78 21.91 17.46
C ASN A 95 -12.61 20.70 18.36
N TYR A 96 -13.19 19.54 17.99
CA TYR A 96 -12.97 18.30 18.74
C TYR A 96 -11.49 17.93 18.82
N LEU A 97 -10.75 18.03 17.71
CA LEU A 97 -9.31 17.71 17.69
C LEU A 97 -8.52 18.62 18.61
N LEU A 98 -8.84 19.92 18.67
CA LEU A 98 -8.21 20.86 19.60
C LEU A 98 -8.57 20.55 21.06
N GLU A 99 -9.84 20.31 21.35
CA GLU A 99 -10.34 20.07 22.72
C GLU A 99 -9.91 18.72 23.30
N SER A 100 -9.71 17.70 22.45
CA SER A 100 -9.32 16.34 22.87
C SER A 100 -7.80 16.13 22.93
N ALA A 101 -7.01 17.12 22.53
CA ALA A 101 -5.56 17.01 22.58
C ALA A 101 -5.06 17.04 24.02
N VAL A 102 -4.03 16.24 24.29
CA VAL A 102 -3.23 16.29 25.51
C VAL A 102 -2.01 17.15 25.24
N GLU A 103 -1.70 18.05 26.17
CA GLU A 103 -0.48 18.86 26.15
C GLU A 103 0.53 18.31 27.16
N ASP A 104 1.76 18.12 26.70
CA ASP A 104 2.91 17.89 27.58
C ASP A 104 4.09 18.79 27.19
N LYS A 105 5.26 18.57 27.81
CA LYS A 105 6.46 19.37 27.54
C LYS A 105 6.97 19.25 26.09
N ALA A 106 6.61 18.19 25.37
CA ALA A 106 7.00 17.96 23.99
C ALA A 106 6.02 18.57 22.98
N GLY A 107 4.78 18.85 23.39
CA GLY A 107 3.76 19.49 22.57
C GLY A 107 2.39 18.82 22.67
N TYR A 108 1.58 18.93 21.61
CA TYR A 108 0.23 18.34 21.57
C TYR A 108 0.21 16.95 20.94
N TYR A 109 -0.64 16.07 21.49
CA TYR A 109 -0.91 14.75 20.95
C TYR A 109 -2.32 14.25 21.30
N TRP A 110 -2.68 13.08 20.77
CA TRP A 110 -3.92 12.39 21.13
C TRP A 110 -3.59 11.01 21.69
N ALA A 111 -3.98 10.78 22.94
CA ALA A 111 -3.75 9.55 23.66
C ALA A 111 -4.84 8.51 23.34
N PHE A 112 -4.45 7.30 22.96
CA PHE A 112 -5.40 6.21 22.71
C PHE A 112 -5.83 5.54 24.02
N PRO A 113 -7.14 5.31 24.24
CA PRO A 113 -7.68 4.82 25.53
C PRO A 113 -7.57 3.29 25.68
N PHE A 114 -6.66 2.65 24.95
CA PHE A 114 -6.48 1.21 24.94
C PHE A 114 -5.04 0.84 24.63
N GLU A 115 -4.62 -0.35 25.05
CA GLU A 115 -3.28 -0.88 24.78
C GLU A 115 -3.15 -1.34 23.32
N ASN A 116 -1.93 -1.23 22.79
CA ASN A 116 -1.53 -1.86 21.54
C ASN A 116 -0.52 -2.97 21.83
N THR A 117 -1.03 -4.17 22.10
CA THR A 117 -0.23 -5.34 22.50
C THR A 117 0.65 -5.88 21.38
N TYR A 118 0.38 -5.54 20.12
CA TYR A 118 1.22 -5.96 19.00
C TYR A 118 2.54 -5.18 18.95
N TYR A 119 2.55 -3.97 19.50
CA TYR A 119 3.68 -3.04 19.50
C TYR A 119 4.16 -2.66 20.90
N ASP A 120 3.84 -3.49 21.90
CA ASP A 120 4.25 -3.29 23.29
C ASP A 120 3.99 -1.85 23.79
N ALA A 121 2.83 -1.29 23.41
CA ALA A 121 2.45 0.07 23.77
C ALA A 121 1.28 0.08 24.78
N PRO A 122 1.47 0.59 26.00
CA PRO A 122 0.44 0.62 27.03
C PRO A 122 -0.64 1.66 26.72
N LEU A 123 -1.73 1.64 27.49
CA LEU A 123 -2.80 2.63 27.42
C LEU A 123 -2.23 4.05 27.50
N GLY A 124 -2.72 4.93 26.62
CA GLY A 124 -2.24 6.31 26.52
C GLY A 124 -1.11 6.51 25.50
N TRP A 125 -0.74 5.47 24.74
CA TRP A 125 0.13 5.61 23.57
C TRP A 125 -0.41 6.61 22.55
N TRP A 126 0.47 7.13 21.71
CA TRP A 126 0.17 8.13 20.68
C TRP A 126 0.76 7.74 19.34
N SER A 127 0.37 8.44 18.28
CA SER A 127 0.65 8.03 16.91
C SER A 127 1.10 9.21 16.06
N ALA A 128 2.26 9.09 15.40
CA ALA A 128 2.72 10.10 14.45
C ALA A 128 1.74 10.23 13.27
N MET A 129 1.18 9.11 12.79
CA MET A 129 0.16 9.11 11.73
C MET A 129 -1.10 9.90 12.13
N THR A 130 -1.48 9.85 13.40
CA THR A 130 -2.63 10.62 13.90
C THR A 130 -2.30 12.10 13.97
N SER A 131 -1.21 12.45 14.65
CA SER A 131 -0.78 13.83 14.85
C SER A 131 -0.50 14.54 13.53
N ASP A 132 0.08 13.84 12.56
CA ASP A 132 0.31 14.36 11.22
C ASP A 132 -0.97 14.67 10.45
N ARG A 133 -1.95 13.77 10.48
CA ARG A 133 -3.26 14.04 9.85
C ARG A 133 -3.92 15.27 10.47
N VAL A 134 -3.78 15.46 11.78
CA VAL A 134 -4.26 16.68 12.44
C VAL A 134 -3.43 17.90 12.02
N LEU A 135 -2.11 17.79 11.91
CA LEU A 135 -1.23 18.86 11.42
C LEU A 135 -1.71 19.40 10.06
N GLY A 136 -2.00 18.50 9.11
CA GLY A 136 -2.57 18.86 7.82
C GLY A 136 -3.97 19.48 7.91
N VAL A 137 -4.82 19.01 8.82
CA VAL A 137 -6.16 19.58 9.06
C VAL A 137 -6.07 21.00 9.64
N LEU A 138 -5.13 21.26 10.54
CA LEU A 138 -4.93 22.58 11.14
C LEU A 138 -4.43 23.61 10.12
N ALA A 139 -3.53 23.21 9.21
CA ALA A 139 -3.13 24.06 8.09
C ALA A 139 -4.33 24.44 7.19
N ARG A 140 -5.24 23.49 6.93
CA ARG A 140 -6.48 23.72 6.19
C ARG A 140 -7.47 24.60 6.97
N ALA A 141 -7.56 24.42 8.29
CA ALA A 141 -8.37 25.28 9.15
C ALA A 141 -7.88 26.74 9.12
N HIS A 142 -6.56 26.95 9.17
CA HIS A 142 -5.98 28.28 8.97
C HIS A 142 -6.30 28.83 7.57
N LYS A 143 -6.11 28.05 6.51
CA LYS A 143 -6.45 28.48 5.14
C LYS A 143 -7.90 28.93 5.02
N LEU A 144 -8.81 28.20 5.66
CA LEU A 144 -10.23 28.46 5.61
C LEU A 144 -10.66 29.67 6.45
N SER A 145 -10.02 29.94 7.58
CA SER A 145 -10.47 30.93 8.58
C SER A 145 -9.61 32.20 8.68
N GLY A 146 -8.32 32.10 8.34
CA GLY A 146 -7.31 33.12 8.62
C GLY A 146 -6.86 33.20 10.09
N GLU A 147 -7.34 32.33 10.98
CA GLU A 147 -7.04 32.42 12.41
C GLU A 147 -5.68 31.80 12.75
N LYS A 148 -4.76 32.60 13.29
CA LYS A 148 -3.38 32.18 13.63
C LYS A 148 -3.30 31.05 14.65
N LYS A 149 -4.29 30.92 15.53
CA LYS A 149 -4.36 29.88 16.58
C LYS A 149 -4.14 28.46 16.03
N TYR A 150 -4.61 28.19 14.81
CA TYR A 150 -4.45 26.87 14.20
C TYR A 150 -2.98 26.58 13.83
N LEU A 151 -2.23 27.59 13.36
CA LEU A 151 -0.80 27.42 13.07
C LEU A 151 0.04 27.39 14.35
N GLU A 152 -0.33 28.17 15.37
CA GLU A 152 0.31 28.13 16.69
C GLU A 152 0.18 26.73 17.32
N PHE A 153 -1.03 26.16 17.27
CA PHE A 153 -1.27 24.79 17.70
C PHE A 153 -0.52 23.77 16.84
N ALA A 154 -0.55 23.93 15.51
CA ALA A 154 0.14 23.04 14.57
C ALA A 154 1.66 22.99 14.82
N ASN A 155 2.30 24.12 15.14
CA ASN A 155 3.73 24.13 15.48
C ASN A 155 4.03 23.28 16.71
N LYS A 156 3.15 23.28 17.72
CA LYS A 156 3.28 22.41 18.90
C LYS A 156 3.04 20.94 18.60
N VAL A 157 2.23 20.61 17.61
CA VAL A 157 2.11 19.23 17.10
C VAL A 157 3.40 18.83 16.36
N LEU A 158 3.96 19.72 15.55
CA LEU A 158 5.21 19.50 14.82
C LEU A 158 6.40 19.30 15.77
N ASP A 159 6.50 20.10 16.84
CA ASP A 159 7.54 19.97 17.88
C ASP A 159 7.58 18.52 18.42
N LYS A 160 6.42 17.96 18.75
CA LYS A 160 6.31 16.60 19.29
C LYS A 160 6.58 15.53 18.23
N LEU A 161 6.11 15.72 17.00
CA LEU A 161 6.39 14.83 15.87
C LEU A 161 7.91 14.71 15.63
N ALA A 162 8.63 15.82 15.65
CA ALA A 162 10.07 15.88 15.39
C ALA A 162 10.93 15.36 16.56
N LEU A 163 10.41 15.41 17.79
CA LEU A 163 11.13 14.95 18.98
C LEU A 163 11.24 13.42 19.00
N SER A 164 12.32 12.89 19.58
CA SER A 164 12.55 11.46 19.68
C SER A 164 11.66 10.79 20.74
N VAL A 165 11.24 9.54 20.51
CA VAL A 165 10.32 8.80 21.40
C VAL A 165 10.83 8.69 22.84
N ASP A 166 12.14 8.49 23.03
CA ASP A 166 12.82 8.44 24.34
C ASP A 166 12.74 9.76 25.13
N LYS A 167 12.47 10.87 24.43
CA LYS A 167 12.25 12.21 25.01
C LYS A 167 10.78 12.61 25.05
N GLY A 168 9.87 11.65 24.81
CA GLY A 168 8.42 11.88 24.78
C GLY A 168 7.90 12.39 23.43
N GLY A 169 8.68 12.28 22.36
CA GLY A 169 8.26 12.62 21.00
C GLY A 169 7.64 11.46 20.22
N MET A 170 7.66 11.54 18.89
CA MET A 170 7.05 10.54 18.00
C MET A 170 7.99 10.00 16.91
N SER A 171 9.29 10.28 17.02
CA SER A 171 10.26 9.88 15.99
C SER A 171 11.40 9.01 16.52
N THR A 172 11.94 8.18 15.64
CA THR A 172 13.19 7.44 15.82
C THR A 172 14.23 8.06 14.89
N HIS A 173 15.30 8.62 15.45
CA HIS A 173 16.37 9.25 14.68
C HIS A 173 17.41 8.19 14.33
N LEU A 174 17.70 8.03 13.03
CA LEU A 174 18.64 7.05 12.50
C LEU A 174 20.04 7.64 12.43
N GLU A 175 21.06 6.81 12.62
CA GLU A 175 22.48 7.23 12.59
C GLU A 175 22.89 7.93 11.28
N ASN A 176 22.24 7.55 10.18
CA ASN A 176 22.50 8.11 8.87
C ASN A 176 21.76 9.45 8.60
N GLY A 177 21.15 10.05 9.62
CA GLY A 177 20.36 11.29 9.52
C GLY A 177 18.93 11.10 9.00
N GLY A 178 18.47 9.86 8.78
CA GLY A 178 17.05 9.59 8.54
C GLY A 178 16.21 9.77 9.80
N ILE A 179 14.93 10.10 9.65
CA ILE A 179 13.99 10.28 10.77
C ILE A 179 12.76 9.44 10.52
N TRP A 180 12.49 8.46 11.37
CA TRP A 180 11.32 7.60 11.26
C TRP A 180 10.20 8.06 12.19
N LEU A 181 9.11 8.59 11.64
CA LEU A 181 7.86 8.85 12.36
C LEU A 181 7.16 7.53 12.76
N GLU A 182 7.00 7.29 14.05
CA GLU A 182 6.45 6.05 14.60
C GLU A 182 4.91 6.07 14.61
N GLU A 183 4.27 5.10 13.93
CA GLU A 183 2.81 4.95 13.94
C GLU A 183 2.27 4.70 15.34
N VAL A 184 3.04 3.98 16.15
CA VAL A 184 2.73 3.64 17.55
C VAL A 184 3.93 4.04 18.39
N ALA A 185 3.73 5.00 19.28
CA ALA A 185 4.77 5.58 20.10
C ALA A 185 4.31 5.68 21.56
N TYR A 186 5.23 5.33 22.45
CA TYR A 186 5.15 5.53 23.89
C TYR A 186 6.58 5.56 24.42
N HIS A 187 6.84 6.22 25.55
CA HIS A 187 8.19 6.42 26.09
C HIS A 187 9.05 5.15 26.19
N SER A 188 8.43 3.99 26.39
CA SER A 188 9.09 2.70 26.53
C SER A 188 8.89 1.75 25.33
N SER A 189 8.14 2.14 24.31
CA SER A 189 7.84 1.25 23.19
C SER A 189 9.01 1.15 22.21
N PRO A 190 9.34 -0.07 21.73
CA PRO A 190 10.33 -0.26 20.68
C PRO A 190 9.97 0.46 19.38
N SER A 191 11.00 0.77 18.58
CA SER A 191 10.83 1.27 17.21
C SER A 191 10.52 0.11 16.25
N TYR A 192 9.25 -0.07 15.92
CA TYR A 192 8.80 -1.09 14.96
C TYR A 192 8.86 -0.62 13.51
N LYS A 193 9.03 0.68 13.28
CA LYS A 193 9.15 1.29 11.96
C LYS A 193 8.04 0.81 11.03
N VAL A 194 6.78 1.08 11.39
CA VAL A 194 5.65 0.67 10.56
C VAL A 194 5.64 1.51 9.28
N LEU A 195 5.78 0.87 8.11
CA LEU A 195 6.02 1.57 6.83
C LEU A 195 4.85 2.47 6.45
N ASN A 196 3.64 1.90 6.45
CA ASN A 196 2.46 2.64 6.05
C ASN A 196 2.22 3.87 6.94
N GLY A 197 2.32 3.72 8.27
CA GLY A 197 2.08 4.80 9.21
C GLY A 197 3.13 5.90 9.13
N HIS A 198 4.39 5.54 8.87
CA HIS A 198 5.45 6.50 8.60
C HIS A 198 5.14 7.36 7.38
N ILE A 199 4.85 6.74 6.24
CA ILE A 199 4.63 7.47 4.98
C ILE A 199 3.33 8.27 5.05
N PHE A 200 2.28 7.74 5.70
CA PHE A 200 1.09 8.54 5.99
C PHE A 200 1.42 9.76 6.83
N ALA A 201 2.29 9.62 7.83
CA ALA A 201 2.73 10.71 8.70
C ALA A 201 3.64 11.73 8.01
N LEU A 202 4.15 11.46 6.80
CA LEU A 202 4.90 12.47 6.03
C LEU A 202 3.97 13.41 5.26
N ALA A 203 2.71 13.03 5.00
CA ALA A 203 1.83 13.82 4.13
C ALA A 203 1.33 15.11 4.78
N GLY A 204 0.97 15.10 6.07
CA GLY A 204 0.64 16.32 6.79
C GLY A 204 1.86 17.21 7.04
N VAL A 205 3.05 16.64 7.27
CA VAL A 205 4.32 17.37 7.37
C VAL A 205 4.63 18.04 6.04
N TYR A 206 4.45 17.33 4.91
CA TYR A 206 4.53 17.88 3.57
C TYR A 206 3.58 19.06 3.38
N ASP A 207 2.28 18.86 3.66
CA ASP A 207 1.26 19.91 3.56
C ASP A 207 1.66 21.15 4.38
N PHE A 208 2.08 20.95 5.63
CA PHE A 208 2.46 22.03 6.54
C PHE A 208 3.73 22.74 6.09
N ALA A 209 4.76 21.99 5.67
CA ALA A 209 6.03 22.53 5.17
C ALA A 209 5.83 23.42 3.94
N HIS A 210 5.00 22.98 2.98
CA HIS A 210 4.72 23.73 1.76
C HIS A 210 3.80 24.92 2.01
N TYR A 211 2.80 24.78 2.88
CA TYR A 211 1.85 25.85 3.19
C TYR A 211 2.48 26.99 4.00
N THR A 212 3.30 26.66 5.01
CA THR A 212 3.88 27.64 5.95
C THR A 212 5.30 28.06 5.61
N ASN A 213 5.98 27.33 4.72
CA ASN A 213 7.41 27.47 4.47
C ASN A 213 8.30 27.21 5.72
N SER A 214 7.81 26.43 6.70
CA SER A 214 8.58 26.04 7.90
C SER A 214 9.84 25.24 7.52
N GLY A 215 11.00 25.68 8.02
CA GLY A 215 12.27 24.99 7.80
C GLY A 215 12.37 23.69 8.60
N GLU A 216 11.77 23.66 9.79
CA GLU A 216 11.70 22.49 10.67
C GLU A 216 10.88 21.37 10.03
N ALA A 217 9.71 21.71 9.48
CA ALA A 217 8.87 20.73 8.78
C ALA A 217 9.55 20.17 7.52
N LYS A 218 10.27 21.02 6.76
CA LYS A 218 11.06 20.55 5.60
C LYS A 218 12.17 19.59 6.01
N LYS A 219 12.92 19.89 7.07
CA LYS A 219 13.97 18.99 7.59
C LYS A 219 13.38 17.65 8.05
N LEU A 220 12.24 17.67 8.73
CA LEU A 220 11.54 16.45 9.15
C LEU A 220 11.09 15.62 7.93
N LEU A 221 10.51 16.27 6.92
CA LEU A 221 10.09 15.63 5.68
C LEU A 221 11.28 15.01 4.94
N GLU A 222 12.37 15.76 4.73
CA GLU A 222 13.58 15.29 4.05
C GLU A 222 14.21 14.09 4.78
N GLY A 223 14.30 14.16 6.12
CA GLY A 223 14.76 13.06 6.95
C GLY A 223 13.86 11.83 6.86
N GLY A 224 12.54 12.03 6.78
CA GLY A 224 11.55 10.98 6.60
C GLY A 224 11.64 10.27 5.26
N VAL A 225 11.63 11.03 4.15
CA VAL A 225 11.80 10.50 2.80
C VAL A 225 13.12 9.72 2.69
N LYS A 226 14.20 10.28 3.25
CA LYS A 226 15.51 9.61 3.32
C LYS A 226 15.43 8.27 4.07
N ALA A 227 14.73 8.22 5.21
CA ALA A 227 14.60 7.00 6.00
C ALA A 227 13.92 5.87 5.21
N VAL A 228 12.87 6.18 4.43
CA VAL A 228 12.21 5.18 3.57
C VAL A 228 13.14 4.73 2.46
N ARG A 229 13.78 5.67 1.74
CA ARG A 229 14.69 5.36 0.63
C ARG A 229 15.79 4.40 1.06
N ASP A 230 16.41 4.65 2.20
CA ASP A 230 17.53 3.83 2.68
C ASP A 230 17.07 2.47 3.21
N ALA A 231 15.77 2.30 3.51
CA ALA A 231 15.19 1.08 4.05
C ALA A 231 14.39 0.25 3.02
N LEU A 232 14.29 0.66 1.74
CA LEU A 232 13.42 0.01 0.73
C LEU A 232 13.60 -1.52 0.68
N GLN A 233 14.86 -1.99 0.68
CA GLN A 233 15.17 -3.41 0.64
C GLN A 233 14.75 -4.17 1.90
N ASP A 234 14.66 -3.51 3.05
CA ASP A 234 14.24 -4.14 4.31
C ASP A 234 12.73 -4.47 4.31
N TYR A 235 11.96 -3.81 3.45
CA TYR A 235 10.52 -4.00 3.29
C TYR A 235 10.14 -4.90 2.11
N ASP A 236 11.10 -5.41 1.35
CA ASP A 236 10.86 -6.36 0.26
C ASP A 236 11.09 -7.81 0.75
N ALA A 237 10.02 -8.60 0.86
CA ALA A 237 10.14 -10.03 1.18
C ALA A 237 10.40 -10.90 -0.06
N GLY A 238 10.48 -10.32 -1.26
CA GLY A 238 10.73 -11.00 -2.54
C GLY A 238 9.48 -11.54 -3.24
N PHE A 239 8.35 -11.63 -2.53
CA PHE A 239 7.05 -12.08 -3.05
C PHE A 239 5.85 -11.26 -2.51
N ILE A 240 6.10 -10.42 -1.52
CA ILE A 240 5.16 -9.48 -0.88
C ILE A 240 5.98 -8.42 -0.13
N SER A 241 5.40 -7.27 0.23
CA SER A 241 6.07 -6.32 1.13
C SER A 241 5.93 -6.70 2.61
N TYR A 242 6.89 -6.30 3.44
CA TYR A 242 6.73 -6.29 4.90
C TYR A 242 5.96 -5.05 5.35
N TYR A 243 5.19 -5.19 6.42
CA TYR A 243 4.41 -4.13 7.04
C TYR A 243 5.24 -3.24 7.98
N SER A 244 6.22 -3.84 8.66
CA SER A 244 7.03 -3.23 9.71
C SER A 244 8.42 -3.87 9.73
N SER A 245 9.37 -3.19 10.38
CA SER A 245 10.64 -3.81 10.76
C SER A 245 10.43 -4.95 11.77
N ALA A 246 11.46 -5.76 11.98
CA ALA A 246 11.39 -6.90 12.88
C ALA A 246 11.09 -6.47 14.33
N ASN A 247 10.23 -7.23 15.01
CA ASN A 247 10.01 -7.09 16.45
C ASN A 247 11.21 -7.63 17.26
N HIS A 248 11.14 -7.56 18.59
CA HIS A 248 12.18 -8.05 19.50
C HIS A 248 12.52 -9.56 19.34
N ASN A 249 11.63 -10.35 18.71
CA ASN A 249 11.85 -11.78 18.41
C ASN A 249 12.34 -12.02 16.96
N GLY A 250 12.67 -10.96 16.20
CA GLY A 250 13.09 -11.05 14.80
C GLY A 250 11.94 -11.24 13.80
N HIS A 251 10.69 -11.27 14.26
CA HIS A 251 9.52 -11.50 13.40
C HIS A 251 9.09 -10.22 12.68
N ARG A 252 8.83 -10.33 11.37
CA ARG A 252 8.28 -9.25 10.54
C ARG A 252 6.88 -9.63 10.07
N SER A 253 5.92 -8.71 10.14
CA SER A 253 4.60 -8.93 9.54
C SER A 253 4.62 -8.67 8.04
N TYR A 254 3.93 -9.49 7.26
CA TYR A 254 3.69 -9.24 5.84
C TYR A 254 2.53 -8.25 5.66
N ALA A 255 2.61 -7.44 4.61
CA ALA A 255 1.54 -6.59 4.16
C ALA A 255 0.68 -7.35 3.14
N GLY A 256 -0.56 -7.66 3.47
CA GLY A 256 -1.41 -8.52 2.64
C GLY A 256 -1.74 -7.94 1.26
N ARG A 257 -1.93 -8.83 0.28
CA ARG A 257 -2.40 -8.48 -1.08
C ARG A 257 -3.80 -7.88 -1.03
N GLY A 258 -4.07 -6.91 -1.90
CA GLY A 258 -5.33 -6.16 -1.91
C GLY A 258 -5.58 -5.33 -0.65
N ASP A 259 -4.59 -5.23 0.24
CA ASP A 259 -4.63 -4.47 1.50
C ASP A 259 -3.34 -3.63 1.61
N TYR A 260 -2.53 -3.84 2.64
CA TYR A 260 -1.37 -3.02 2.92
C TYR A 260 -0.30 -3.03 1.82
N ASN A 261 -0.16 -4.11 1.05
CA ASN A 261 0.81 -4.10 -0.06
C ASN A 261 0.39 -3.11 -1.15
N GLY A 262 -0.91 -3.07 -1.50
CA GLY A 262 -1.46 -2.05 -2.41
C GLY A 262 -1.34 -0.62 -1.85
N ILE A 263 -1.45 -0.46 -0.52
CA ILE A 263 -1.17 0.84 0.14
C ILE A 263 0.29 1.22 -0.04
N HIS A 264 1.23 0.30 0.17
CA HIS A 264 2.66 0.55 -0.03
C HIS A 264 2.96 0.95 -1.48
N VAL A 265 2.35 0.31 -2.48
CA VAL A 265 2.50 0.73 -3.89
C VAL A 265 2.11 2.19 -4.08
N MET A 266 0.92 2.57 -3.60
CA MET A 266 0.41 3.92 -3.71
C MET A 266 1.27 4.95 -2.95
N GLN A 267 1.83 4.55 -1.80
CA GLN A 267 2.75 5.36 -1.01
C GLN A 267 4.12 5.55 -1.68
N MET A 268 4.67 4.52 -2.33
CA MET A 268 5.88 4.64 -3.13
C MET A 268 5.68 5.57 -4.32
N LEU A 269 4.52 5.48 -5.00
CA LEU A 269 4.16 6.42 -6.07
C LEU A 269 4.07 7.87 -5.55
N TRP A 270 3.58 8.08 -4.33
CA TRP A 270 3.55 9.41 -3.71
C TRP A 270 4.94 9.94 -3.36
N LEU A 271 5.80 9.09 -2.78
CA LEU A 271 7.18 9.45 -2.49
C LEU A 271 7.94 9.79 -3.77
N TYR A 272 7.73 9.05 -4.86
CA TYR A 272 8.28 9.40 -6.18
C TYR A 272 7.78 10.77 -6.65
N GLU A 273 6.48 11.07 -6.53
CA GLU A 273 5.90 12.35 -6.94
C GLU A 273 6.52 13.55 -6.20
N ILE A 274 6.76 13.44 -4.89
CA ILE A 274 7.28 14.57 -4.09
C ILE A 274 8.80 14.69 -4.10
N SER A 275 9.54 13.61 -4.40
CA SER A 275 11.01 13.58 -4.33
C SER A 275 11.69 13.50 -5.70
N ASN A 276 10.98 13.03 -6.73
CA ASN A 276 11.51 12.64 -8.03
C ASN A 276 12.65 11.59 -7.96
N ASP A 277 12.73 10.82 -6.86
CA ASP A 277 13.71 9.75 -6.67
C ASP A 277 13.19 8.44 -7.29
N SER A 278 13.85 7.97 -8.35
CA SER A 278 13.42 6.80 -9.12
C SER A 278 13.50 5.48 -8.34
N SER A 279 14.20 5.44 -7.20
CA SER A 279 14.21 4.27 -6.32
C SER A 279 12.80 3.92 -5.81
N PHE A 280 11.97 4.92 -5.50
CA PHE A 280 10.58 4.69 -5.11
C PHE A 280 9.73 4.16 -6.26
N LEU A 281 9.93 4.67 -7.49
CA LEU A 281 9.21 4.15 -8.64
C LEU A 281 9.59 2.69 -8.94
N LYS A 282 10.87 2.34 -8.78
CA LYS A 282 11.34 0.96 -8.90
C LYS A 282 10.73 0.05 -7.84
N GLU A 283 10.65 0.51 -6.60
CA GLU A 283 9.99 -0.27 -5.53
C GLU A 283 8.48 -0.40 -5.77
N ALA A 284 7.82 0.64 -6.29
CA ALA A 284 6.41 0.60 -6.66
C ALA A 284 6.13 -0.48 -7.74
N LEU A 285 6.97 -0.55 -8.80
CA LEU A 285 6.90 -1.61 -9.82
C LEU A 285 7.01 -3.01 -9.20
N ARG A 286 7.88 -3.17 -8.21
CA ARG A 286 8.09 -4.43 -7.51
C ARG A 286 6.90 -4.81 -6.64
N PHE A 287 6.46 -3.93 -5.74
CA PHE A 287 5.30 -4.21 -4.88
C PHE A 287 4.02 -4.41 -5.69
N GLN A 288 3.86 -3.68 -6.80
CA GLN A 288 2.71 -3.86 -7.70
C GLN A 288 2.70 -5.23 -8.36
N SER A 289 3.88 -5.80 -8.66
CA SER A 289 3.94 -7.15 -9.21
C SER A 289 3.35 -8.21 -8.27
N TYR A 290 3.47 -8.01 -6.96
CA TYR A 290 2.93 -8.90 -5.96
C TYR A 290 1.39 -8.86 -5.93
N GLU A 291 0.77 -7.76 -6.35
CA GLU A 291 -0.68 -7.66 -6.53
C GLU A 291 -1.16 -8.45 -7.76
N LEU A 292 -0.43 -8.35 -8.87
CA LEU A 292 -0.89 -8.86 -10.18
C LEU A 292 -0.63 -10.34 -10.40
N ASN A 293 0.49 -10.84 -9.86
CA ASN A 293 1.21 -11.93 -10.51
C ASN A 293 1.42 -13.14 -9.60
N TYR A 294 0.46 -13.39 -8.70
CA TYR A 294 0.55 -14.46 -7.72
C TYR A 294 0.34 -15.87 -8.32
N GLY A 295 -0.75 -16.06 -9.08
CA GLY A 295 -1.12 -17.35 -9.69
C GLY A 295 -2.43 -17.93 -9.14
N VAL A 296 -2.80 -19.11 -9.65
CA VAL A 296 -3.98 -19.87 -9.23
C VAL A 296 -3.53 -21.08 -8.43
N VAL A 297 -4.02 -21.19 -7.19
CA VAL A 297 -3.66 -22.31 -6.31
C VAL A 297 -4.78 -23.34 -6.29
N THR A 298 -4.41 -24.61 -6.38
CA THR A 298 -5.31 -25.76 -6.24
C THR A 298 -4.74 -26.72 -5.20
N ALA A 299 -5.60 -27.52 -4.58
CA ALA A 299 -5.19 -28.54 -3.63
C ALA A 299 -6.00 -29.83 -3.84
N SER A 300 -5.41 -31.00 -3.58
CA SER A 300 -6.11 -32.29 -3.73
C SER A 300 -7.16 -32.54 -2.65
N ALA A 301 -7.13 -31.80 -1.54
CA ALA A 301 -8.06 -31.90 -0.45
C ALA A 301 -8.19 -30.55 0.29
N SER A 302 -9.27 -30.37 1.03
CA SER A 302 -9.44 -29.24 1.97
C SER A 302 -10.31 -29.70 3.13
N THR A 303 -10.04 -29.23 4.34
CA THR A 303 -10.86 -29.52 5.53
C THR A 303 -12.28 -28.98 5.36
N ASN A 304 -12.41 -27.79 4.77
CA ASN A 304 -13.68 -27.22 4.35
C ASN A 304 -13.46 -26.33 3.12
N VAL A 305 -14.00 -26.72 1.97
CA VAL A 305 -13.79 -25.97 0.70
C VAL A 305 -14.41 -24.58 0.74
N ALA A 306 -15.52 -24.38 1.46
CA ALA A 306 -16.23 -23.10 1.49
C ALA A 306 -15.50 -22.04 2.35
N THR A 307 -14.91 -22.45 3.48
CA THR A 307 -14.27 -21.52 4.42
C THR A 307 -12.74 -21.56 4.40
N HIS A 308 -12.15 -22.68 4.00
CA HIS A 308 -10.71 -22.96 3.99
C HIS A 308 -10.27 -23.67 2.69
N GLY A 309 -10.88 -23.29 1.56
CA GLY A 309 -10.50 -23.78 0.22
C GLY A 309 -9.15 -23.23 -0.26
N PRO A 310 -8.60 -23.77 -1.36
CA PRO A 310 -7.29 -23.37 -1.87
C PRO A 310 -7.26 -21.92 -2.36
N ASP A 311 -8.42 -21.32 -2.64
CA ASP A 311 -8.58 -19.89 -2.94
C ASP A 311 -8.13 -18.98 -1.78
N LYS A 312 -8.04 -19.51 -0.56
CA LYS A 312 -7.58 -18.80 0.63
C LYS A 312 -6.05 -18.69 0.73
N MET A 313 -5.30 -19.47 -0.06
CA MET A 313 -3.85 -19.34 -0.19
C MET A 313 -3.51 -18.16 -1.11
N ASP A 314 -3.88 -16.94 -0.77
CA ASP A 314 -3.82 -15.76 -1.65
C ASP A 314 -2.94 -14.62 -1.11
N LEU A 315 -2.23 -14.84 0.01
CA LEU A 315 -1.42 -13.84 0.72
C LEU A 315 -2.21 -12.63 1.24
N ARG A 316 -3.50 -12.78 1.55
CA ARG A 316 -4.25 -11.74 2.30
C ARG A 316 -4.02 -11.82 3.81
N PHE A 317 -3.55 -12.96 4.31
CA PHE A 317 -3.25 -13.23 5.72
C PHE A 317 -4.46 -13.01 6.67
N GLY A 318 -4.21 -13.03 7.98
CA GLY A 318 -5.26 -12.97 8.99
C GLY A 318 -6.05 -14.29 9.04
N ASN A 319 -7.38 -14.24 9.09
CA ASN A 319 -8.19 -15.46 9.12
C ASN A 319 -8.41 -16.09 7.72
N ASN A 320 -7.64 -15.67 6.71
CA ASN A 320 -7.74 -16.14 5.33
C ASN A 320 -6.63 -17.16 5.06
N TYR A 321 -6.93 -18.44 5.30
CA TYR A 321 -6.00 -19.54 5.11
C TYR A 321 -6.72 -20.79 4.61
N TRP A 322 -5.99 -21.61 3.84
CA TRP A 322 -6.40 -22.97 3.46
C TRP A 322 -6.02 -23.95 4.56
N SER A 323 -6.73 -25.08 4.67
CA SER A 323 -6.28 -26.19 5.53
C SER A 323 -6.67 -27.57 5.03
N SER A 324 -5.92 -28.61 5.45
CA SER A 324 -6.22 -30.01 5.18
C SER A 324 -5.71 -30.93 6.30
N SER A 325 -6.57 -31.82 6.78
CA SER A 325 -6.21 -32.92 7.69
C SER A 325 -5.96 -34.25 6.97
N ILE A 326 -5.95 -34.25 5.63
CA ILE A 326 -5.67 -35.43 4.79
C ILE A 326 -4.21 -35.38 4.35
N PHE A 327 -3.50 -36.51 4.50
CA PHE A 327 -2.13 -36.68 4.04
C PHE A 327 -1.97 -38.01 3.28
N PRO A 328 -1.18 -38.05 2.18
CA PRO A 328 -0.56 -36.89 1.54
C PRO A 328 -1.59 -35.95 0.92
N VAL A 329 -1.29 -34.66 0.88
CA VAL A 329 -2.08 -33.64 0.18
C VAL A 329 -1.18 -32.88 -0.77
N SER A 330 -1.62 -32.68 -2.01
CA SER A 330 -0.89 -31.87 -2.96
C SER A 330 -1.43 -30.45 -2.98
N VAL A 331 -0.53 -29.48 -3.10
CA VAL A 331 -0.80 -28.08 -3.40
C VAL A 331 -0.10 -27.74 -4.71
N ILE A 332 -0.81 -27.21 -5.69
CA ILE A 332 -0.25 -26.80 -6.99
C ILE A 332 -0.56 -25.32 -7.20
N ILE A 333 0.46 -24.52 -7.52
CA ILE A 333 0.29 -23.16 -8.01
C ILE A 333 0.60 -23.11 -9.51
N ASP A 334 -0.37 -22.63 -10.29
CA ASP A 334 -0.21 -22.26 -11.70
C ASP A 334 0.08 -20.75 -11.79
N LEU A 335 1.31 -20.41 -12.19
CA LEU A 335 1.78 -19.03 -12.35
C LEU A 335 1.19 -18.32 -13.58
N GLN A 336 0.37 -19.01 -14.39
CA GLN A 336 -0.28 -18.55 -15.63
C GLN A 336 0.67 -18.25 -16.79
N ALA A 337 1.97 -18.13 -16.53
CA ALA A 337 3.02 -17.96 -17.52
C ALA A 337 4.29 -18.72 -17.11
N LEU A 338 5.21 -18.92 -18.06
CA LEU A 338 6.55 -19.41 -17.74
C LEU A 338 7.33 -18.31 -17.01
N GLU A 339 7.82 -18.64 -15.83
CA GLU A 339 8.53 -17.71 -14.95
C GLU A 339 9.90 -18.28 -14.57
N ALA A 340 10.89 -17.39 -14.44
CA ALA A 340 12.18 -17.73 -13.86
C ALA A 340 12.11 -17.59 -12.33
N ILE A 341 12.37 -18.68 -11.60
CA ILE A 341 12.13 -18.81 -10.16
C ILE A 341 13.47 -19.10 -9.46
N LYS A 342 13.74 -18.36 -8.38
CA LYS A 342 14.93 -18.49 -7.52
C LYS A 342 14.70 -19.44 -6.36
N SER A 343 13.51 -19.38 -5.77
CA SER A 343 13.14 -20.16 -4.60
C SER A 343 11.62 -20.20 -4.45
N VAL A 344 11.14 -21.12 -3.63
CA VAL A 344 9.72 -21.26 -3.29
C VAL A 344 9.53 -21.56 -1.81
N GLY A 345 8.39 -21.21 -1.23
CA GLY A 345 8.08 -21.52 0.16
C GLY A 345 6.60 -21.79 0.38
N LEU A 346 6.28 -22.57 1.41
CA LEU A 346 4.91 -22.70 1.91
C LEU A 346 4.80 -21.86 3.17
N LEU A 347 3.87 -20.90 3.18
CA LEU A 347 3.65 -20.01 4.31
C LEU A 347 2.62 -20.64 5.24
N GLY A 348 3.08 -21.20 6.35
CA GLY A 348 2.23 -21.76 7.39
C GLY A 348 1.49 -20.66 8.15
N HIS A 349 0.22 -20.92 8.44
CA HIS A 349 -0.60 -20.02 9.27
C HIS A 349 -0.13 -19.96 10.73
N SER A 350 0.54 -21.01 11.18
CA SER A 350 1.25 -21.09 12.46
C SER A 350 2.30 -22.19 12.38
N VAL A 351 3.33 -22.14 13.22
CA VAL A 351 4.38 -23.16 13.30
C VAL A 351 3.82 -24.59 13.37
N LYS A 352 2.78 -24.84 14.18
CA LYS A 352 2.16 -26.16 14.33
C LYS A 352 1.32 -26.59 13.11
N GLY A 353 0.79 -25.63 12.36
CA GLY A 353 0.04 -25.87 11.13
C GLY A 353 0.91 -25.92 9.88
N SER A 354 2.21 -25.76 10.00
CA SER A 354 3.13 -25.81 8.86
C SER A 354 3.41 -27.26 8.42
N PRO A 355 3.69 -27.46 7.12
CA PRO A 355 4.21 -28.72 6.61
C PRO A 355 5.54 -29.09 7.27
N ARG A 356 5.67 -30.34 7.73
CA ARG A 356 6.91 -30.88 8.29
C ARG A 356 7.79 -31.53 7.21
N ASP A 357 7.19 -32.49 6.49
CA ASP A 357 7.86 -33.21 5.41
C ASP A 357 7.07 -33.02 4.10
N TYR A 358 7.76 -32.66 3.04
CA TYR A 358 7.16 -32.48 1.72
C TYR A 358 8.18 -32.55 0.59
N THR A 359 7.71 -32.79 -0.63
CA THR A 359 8.55 -32.64 -1.84
C THR A 359 8.07 -31.50 -2.72
N VAL A 360 9.01 -30.85 -3.41
CA VAL A 360 8.72 -29.80 -4.39
C VAL A 360 9.03 -30.35 -5.78
N SER A 361 8.06 -30.22 -6.68
CA SER A 361 8.21 -30.52 -8.10
C SER A 361 7.79 -29.31 -8.93
N ILE A 362 8.34 -29.20 -10.13
CA ILE A 362 8.05 -28.13 -11.09
C ILE A 362 7.61 -28.73 -12.42
N SER A 363 6.84 -27.96 -13.19
CA SER A 363 6.46 -28.34 -14.55
C SER A 363 6.22 -27.10 -15.43
N LYS A 364 6.40 -27.27 -16.75
CA LYS A 364 6.03 -26.27 -17.75
C LYS A 364 4.62 -26.48 -18.30
N ASP A 365 4.08 -27.70 -18.22
CA ASP A 365 2.88 -28.16 -18.91
C ASP A 365 1.83 -28.83 -17.99
N ASN A 366 2.12 -29.00 -16.70
CA ASN A 366 1.31 -29.70 -15.70
C ASN A 366 1.25 -31.24 -15.88
N GLU A 367 2.05 -31.79 -16.80
CA GLU A 367 2.08 -33.22 -17.13
C GLU A 367 3.45 -33.81 -16.79
N ASN A 368 4.52 -33.14 -17.23
CA ASN A 368 5.91 -33.54 -17.03
C ASN A 368 6.47 -32.84 -15.79
N TRP A 369 6.63 -33.60 -14.71
CA TRP A 369 7.07 -33.10 -13.41
C TRP A 369 8.51 -33.46 -13.10
N GLN A 370 9.31 -32.44 -12.79
CA GLN A 370 10.66 -32.61 -12.26
C GLN A 370 10.67 -32.33 -10.77
N LYS A 371 11.07 -33.31 -9.96
CA LYS A 371 11.30 -33.10 -8.52
C LYS A 371 12.59 -32.31 -8.32
N VAL A 372 12.49 -31.19 -7.60
CA VAL A 372 13.61 -30.26 -7.38
C VAL A 372 14.05 -30.16 -5.93
N ALA A 373 13.19 -30.54 -4.98
CA ALA A 373 13.55 -30.55 -3.56
C ALA A 373 12.77 -31.58 -2.75
N LYS A 374 13.35 -31.94 -1.60
CA LYS A 374 12.71 -32.69 -0.53
C LYS A 374 13.03 -32.00 0.78
N VAL A 375 12.01 -31.64 1.54
CA VAL A 375 12.10 -31.04 2.87
C VAL A 375 11.70 -32.10 3.90
N VAL A 376 12.49 -32.22 4.96
CA VAL A 376 12.29 -33.18 6.05
C VAL A 376 12.50 -32.47 7.37
N GLY A 377 11.56 -32.62 8.30
CA GLY A 377 11.67 -32.08 9.66
C GLY A 377 11.60 -30.55 9.73
N ASN A 378 10.92 -29.89 8.79
CA ASN A 378 10.72 -28.44 8.87
C ASN A 378 9.95 -28.07 10.14
N ALA A 379 10.50 -27.17 10.95
CA ALA A 379 9.85 -26.64 12.15
C ALA A 379 9.44 -25.16 12.01
N ASP A 380 9.65 -24.55 10.83
CA ASP A 380 9.38 -23.14 10.59
C ASP A 380 8.04 -22.95 9.85
N ASP A 381 7.38 -21.81 10.10
CA ASP A 381 6.18 -21.38 9.36
C ASP A 381 6.49 -20.61 8.08
N ARG A 382 7.75 -20.28 7.84
CA ARG A 382 8.20 -19.48 6.69
C ARG A 382 9.43 -20.09 6.03
N PHE A 383 9.47 -21.41 5.95
CA PHE A 383 10.58 -22.12 5.34
C PHE A 383 10.61 -21.90 3.82
N VAL A 384 11.76 -21.43 3.34
CA VAL A 384 12.02 -21.20 1.92
C VAL A 384 12.98 -22.26 1.41
N VAL A 385 12.61 -22.87 0.28
CA VAL A 385 13.40 -23.83 -0.48
C VAL A 385 14.15 -23.07 -1.57
N PRO A 386 15.45 -22.79 -1.41
CA PRO A 386 16.26 -22.20 -2.48
C PRO A 386 16.50 -23.22 -3.59
N PHE A 387 16.51 -22.76 -4.84
CA PHE A 387 16.98 -23.55 -5.96
C PHE A 387 18.45 -23.25 -6.22
N THR A 388 19.24 -24.28 -6.54
CA THR A 388 20.68 -24.15 -6.84
C THR A 388 20.95 -23.27 -8.06
N TYR A 389 19.99 -23.19 -8.99
CA TYR A 389 20.03 -22.38 -10.19
C TYR A 389 18.63 -21.85 -10.51
N LEU A 390 18.55 -20.84 -11.38
CA LEU A 390 17.26 -20.33 -11.85
C LEU A 390 16.49 -21.42 -12.58
N VAL A 391 15.25 -21.65 -12.13
CA VAL A 391 14.35 -22.64 -12.70
C VAL A 391 13.30 -21.93 -13.54
N THR A 392 13.07 -22.39 -14.78
CA THR A 392 11.94 -21.92 -15.59
C THR A 392 10.77 -22.89 -15.51
N ALA A 393 9.67 -22.47 -14.88
CA ALA A 393 8.46 -23.28 -14.72
C ALA A 393 7.20 -22.42 -14.77
N ARG A 394 6.06 -23.06 -15.08
CA ARG A 394 4.71 -22.45 -14.94
C ARG A 394 3.99 -23.01 -13.72
N TYR A 395 4.20 -24.30 -13.42
CA TYR A 395 3.53 -24.99 -12.33
C TYR A 395 4.55 -25.39 -11.27
N ILE A 396 4.19 -25.19 -10.00
CA ILE A 396 4.95 -25.66 -8.84
C ILE A 396 4.01 -26.50 -7.99
N LYS A 397 4.44 -27.71 -7.64
CA LYS A 397 3.68 -28.68 -6.86
C LYS A 397 4.42 -29.03 -5.58
N PHE A 398 3.68 -29.02 -4.49
CA PHE A 398 4.11 -29.47 -3.18
C PHE A 398 3.32 -30.72 -2.81
N ASP A 399 3.99 -31.85 -2.63
CA ASP A 399 3.38 -33.05 -2.05
C ASP A 399 3.68 -33.06 -0.54
N ILE A 400 2.69 -32.66 0.27
CA ILE A 400 2.82 -32.55 1.72
C ILE A 400 2.51 -33.91 2.36
N LEU A 401 3.46 -34.43 3.12
CA LEU A 401 3.42 -35.78 3.68
C LEU A 401 3.03 -35.78 5.17
N SER A 402 3.37 -34.73 5.90
CA SER A 402 3.14 -34.60 7.34
C SER A 402 3.09 -33.13 7.78
N ASP A 403 2.42 -32.87 8.90
CA ASP A 403 2.35 -31.57 9.57
C ASP A 403 3.25 -31.51 10.82
N ASN A 404 3.31 -30.33 11.44
CA ASN A 404 4.09 -30.04 12.65
C ASN A 404 3.38 -30.34 13.98
N GLY A 405 2.42 -31.27 13.98
CA GLY A 405 1.89 -31.92 15.19
C GLY A 405 0.48 -31.50 15.59
N ASN A 406 -0.26 -30.76 14.76
CA ASN A 406 -1.69 -30.47 14.97
C ASN A 406 -2.62 -31.41 14.18
N ARG A 407 -2.08 -32.35 13.39
CA ARG A 407 -2.81 -33.26 12.47
C ARG A 407 -3.56 -32.51 11.37
N ASN A 408 -3.14 -31.29 11.03
CA ASN A 408 -3.81 -30.42 10.06
C ASN A 408 -2.86 -29.35 9.49
N VAL A 409 -2.53 -29.42 8.21
CA VAL A 409 -1.76 -28.33 7.60
C VAL A 409 -2.67 -27.12 7.38
N ALA A 410 -2.18 -25.91 7.66
CA ALA A 410 -2.86 -24.64 7.40
C ALA A 410 -1.89 -23.64 6.77
N LEU A 411 -2.24 -23.08 5.61
CA LEU A 411 -1.37 -22.23 4.81
C LEU A 411 -2.02 -20.89 4.44
N ASP A 412 -1.29 -19.80 4.61
CA ASP A 412 -1.66 -18.46 4.14
C ASP A 412 -1.36 -18.27 2.64
N GLY A 413 -0.43 -19.05 2.09
CA GLY A 413 -0.06 -18.97 0.69
C GLY A 413 1.22 -19.71 0.30
N VAL A 414 1.59 -19.56 -0.97
CA VAL A 414 2.84 -20.04 -1.56
C VAL A 414 3.72 -18.84 -1.88
N ALA A 415 4.88 -18.75 -1.26
CA ALA A 415 5.87 -17.74 -1.62
C ALA A 415 6.61 -18.17 -2.89
N VAL A 416 6.58 -17.36 -3.94
CA VAL A 416 7.31 -17.63 -5.21
C VAL A 416 8.24 -16.47 -5.48
N PHE A 417 9.55 -16.73 -5.41
CA PHE A 417 10.58 -15.71 -5.57
C PHE A 417 11.00 -15.65 -7.04
N LYS A 418 10.39 -14.74 -7.79
CA LYS A 418 10.66 -14.56 -9.21
C LYS A 418 12.00 -13.84 -9.43
N ALA A 419 12.68 -14.17 -10.53
CA ALA A 419 13.94 -13.52 -10.88
C ALA A 419 13.74 -12.06 -11.29
N ASN A 420 12.68 -11.81 -12.07
CA ASN A 420 12.29 -10.51 -12.61
C ASN A 420 10.82 -10.27 -12.24
N PRO A 421 10.52 -9.77 -11.03
CA PRO A 421 9.14 -9.62 -10.58
C PRO A 421 8.45 -8.42 -11.24
N GLU A 422 9.18 -7.37 -11.64
CA GLU A 422 8.63 -6.08 -12.09
C GLU A 422 7.50 -6.21 -13.14
N LYS A 423 6.40 -5.52 -12.87
CA LYS A 423 5.21 -5.43 -13.72
C LYS A 423 4.84 -3.98 -13.99
N TYR A 424 3.93 -3.78 -14.92
CA TYR A 424 3.42 -2.46 -15.27
C TYR A 424 2.70 -1.78 -14.09
N ILE A 425 2.71 -0.45 -14.11
CA ILE A 425 2.06 0.40 -13.11
C ILE A 425 1.62 1.71 -13.76
N VAL A 426 0.68 2.41 -13.15
CA VAL A 426 0.30 3.78 -13.54
C VAL A 426 0.73 4.79 -12.49
N ASP A 427 0.74 6.07 -12.86
CA ASP A 427 0.96 7.14 -11.89
C ASP A 427 -0.07 7.09 -10.73
N ARG A 428 0.28 7.74 -9.63
CA ARG A 428 -0.49 7.69 -8.38
C ARG A 428 -1.96 8.08 -8.55
N CYS A 429 -2.24 9.09 -9.36
CA CYS A 429 -3.59 9.60 -9.52
C CYS A 429 -4.48 8.62 -10.27
N ASN A 430 -3.92 7.84 -11.20
CA ASN A 430 -4.62 6.78 -11.94
C ASN A 430 -4.58 5.40 -11.24
N TYR A 431 -3.86 5.27 -10.13
CA TYR A 431 -3.67 3.99 -9.43
C TYR A 431 -4.96 3.40 -8.83
N SER A 432 -5.06 2.08 -8.91
CA SER A 432 -6.00 1.24 -8.17
C SER A 432 -5.43 -0.16 -8.01
N VAL A 433 -5.89 -0.93 -7.02
CA VAL A 433 -5.51 -2.35 -6.88
C VAL A 433 -6.03 -3.24 -8.03
N SER A 434 -6.85 -2.71 -8.94
CA SER A 434 -7.45 -3.42 -10.07
C SER A 434 -6.65 -3.32 -11.37
N LEU A 435 -5.34 -3.01 -11.32
CA LEU A 435 -4.52 -2.88 -12.54
C LEU A 435 -4.49 -4.15 -13.40
N LYS A 436 -4.84 -5.32 -12.87
CA LYS A 436 -4.90 -6.59 -13.64
C LYS A 436 -5.73 -6.46 -14.93
N LYS A 437 -6.75 -5.59 -14.94
CA LYS A 437 -7.59 -5.31 -16.11
C LYS A 437 -6.81 -4.83 -17.33
N LEU A 438 -5.61 -4.27 -17.13
CA LEU A 438 -4.76 -3.78 -18.22
C LEU A 438 -4.08 -4.91 -19.02
N SER A 439 -4.18 -6.17 -18.59
CA SER A 439 -3.47 -7.28 -19.23
C SER A 439 -4.18 -8.63 -19.01
N ASP A 440 -5.51 -8.65 -18.87
CA ASP A 440 -6.28 -9.87 -18.63
C ASP A 440 -6.91 -10.49 -19.89
N GLY A 441 -6.68 -9.89 -21.06
CA GLY A 441 -7.24 -10.29 -22.34
C GLY A 441 -8.67 -9.78 -22.57
N ASP A 442 -9.26 -9.06 -21.62
CA ASP A 442 -10.62 -8.52 -21.73
C ASP A 442 -10.61 -7.02 -22.03
N HIS A 443 -10.51 -6.73 -23.33
CA HIS A 443 -10.66 -5.40 -23.92
C HIS A 443 -11.95 -4.66 -23.52
N SER A 444 -13.00 -5.34 -23.05
CA SER A 444 -14.24 -4.68 -22.61
C SER A 444 -14.11 -4.00 -21.24
N THR A 445 -13.10 -4.37 -20.46
CA THR A 445 -12.79 -3.77 -19.17
C THR A 445 -11.61 -2.81 -19.28
N GLY A 446 -11.23 -2.19 -18.16
CA GLY A 446 -10.11 -1.25 -18.10
C GLY A 446 -10.06 -0.49 -16.79
N ILE A 447 -9.10 0.42 -16.69
CA ILE A 447 -9.00 1.38 -15.58
C ILE A 447 -9.45 2.77 -16.05
N PRO A 448 -10.24 3.50 -15.25
CA PRO A 448 -10.64 4.86 -15.60
C PRO A 448 -9.43 5.80 -15.52
N VAL A 449 -9.29 6.67 -16.52
CA VAL A 449 -8.34 7.79 -16.49
C VAL A 449 -8.94 8.92 -15.67
N ARG A 450 -8.26 9.27 -14.60
CA ARG A 450 -8.67 10.26 -13.62
C ARG A 450 -8.03 11.61 -13.90
N CYS A 451 -6.75 11.60 -14.25
CA CYS A 451 -6.00 12.78 -14.64
C CYS A 451 -5.03 12.44 -15.77
N ALA A 452 -4.50 13.48 -16.41
CA ALA A 452 -3.37 13.32 -17.31
C ALA A 452 -2.22 12.64 -16.56
N GLY A 453 -1.58 11.66 -17.20
CA GLY A 453 -0.77 10.71 -16.47
C GLY A 453 0.01 9.78 -17.38
N TRP A 454 0.44 8.66 -16.82
CA TRP A 454 1.26 7.69 -17.53
C TRP A 454 1.02 6.26 -17.08
N LEU A 455 1.24 5.33 -18.03
CA LEU A 455 1.34 3.89 -17.84
C LEU A 455 2.80 3.50 -18.12
N LEU A 456 3.46 2.94 -17.11
CA LEU A 456 4.82 2.46 -17.15
C LEU A 456 4.82 0.95 -17.32
N ILE A 457 5.56 0.47 -18.31
CA ILE A 457 5.60 -0.93 -18.75
C ILE A 457 7.08 -1.37 -18.76
N PRO A 458 7.49 -2.33 -17.92
CA PRO A 458 8.85 -2.86 -17.95
C PRO A 458 9.06 -3.75 -19.19
N LYS A 459 10.31 -3.89 -19.62
CA LYS A 459 10.67 -4.68 -20.82
C LYS A 459 10.16 -6.12 -20.79
N SER A 460 10.06 -6.73 -19.60
CA SER A 460 9.49 -8.07 -19.41
C SER A 460 8.08 -8.23 -19.98
N GLU A 461 7.32 -7.15 -20.08
CA GLU A 461 5.94 -7.14 -20.58
C GLU A 461 5.84 -6.85 -22.08
N VAL A 462 6.94 -6.47 -22.73
CA VAL A 462 6.97 -6.10 -24.16
C VAL A 462 7.69 -7.20 -24.95
N LYS A 463 6.91 -8.10 -25.56
CA LYS A 463 7.42 -9.32 -26.21
C LYS A 463 8.03 -9.11 -27.60
N LYS A 464 7.71 -7.99 -28.27
CA LYS A 464 8.12 -7.66 -29.64
C LYS A 464 8.52 -6.18 -29.72
N GLU A 465 9.04 -5.73 -30.87
CA GLU A 465 9.28 -4.31 -31.15
C GLU A 465 7.98 -3.53 -31.45
N VAL A 466 6.85 -4.00 -30.93
CA VAL A 466 5.50 -3.45 -31.12
C VAL A 466 4.78 -3.45 -29.78
N LEU A 467 4.06 -2.36 -29.49
CA LEU A 467 3.23 -2.19 -28.31
C LEU A 467 1.87 -1.65 -28.74
N HIS A 468 0.82 -2.38 -28.41
CA HIS A 468 -0.55 -1.93 -28.62
C HIS A 468 -1.15 -1.40 -27.33
N ILE A 469 -1.88 -0.29 -27.40
CA ILE A 469 -2.64 0.27 -26.28
C ILE A 469 -4.10 0.44 -26.72
N ASP A 470 -4.99 -0.32 -26.09
CA ASP A 470 -6.44 -0.20 -26.25
C ASP A 470 -6.98 0.83 -25.24
N VAL A 471 -7.75 1.80 -25.73
CA VAL A 471 -8.26 2.93 -24.97
C VAL A 471 -9.68 3.30 -25.37
N LYS A 472 -10.38 3.94 -24.44
CA LYS A 472 -11.64 4.63 -24.72
C LYS A 472 -11.42 6.13 -24.66
N ARG A 473 -11.88 6.84 -25.68
CA ARG A 473 -11.90 8.31 -25.69
C ARG A 473 -12.94 8.85 -24.71
N ALA A 474 -12.71 10.05 -24.20
CA ALA A 474 -13.73 10.82 -23.48
C ALA A 474 -14.64 11.55 -24.48
N ASP A 475 -15.90 11.79 -24.10
CA ASP A 475 -16.88 12.55 -24.90
C ASP A 475 -16.61 14.08 -24.82
N VAL A 476 -15.36 14.47 -25.10
CA VAL A 476 -14.89 15.86 -25.05
C VAL A 476 -14.33 16.28 -26.40
N SER A 477 -14.53 17.56 -26.76
CA SER A 477 -13.92 18.15 -27.96
C SER A 477 -12.41 18.25 -27.78
N GLY A 478 -11.64 17.34 -28.40
CA GLY A 478 -10.18 17.32 -28.34
C GLY A 478 -9.57 16.22 -29.19
N VAL A 479 -8.32 16.43 -29.63
CA VAL A 479 -7.51 15.39 -30.29
C VAL A 479 -6.87 14.53 -29.21
N ALA A 480 -7.43 13.35 -28.98
CA ALA A 480 -6.84 12.36 -28.09
C ALA A 480 -5.53 11.84 -28.70
N SER A 481 -4.48 11.73 -27.90
CA SER A 481 -3.19 11.20 -28.34
C SER A 481 -2.49 10.44 -27.22
N LEU A 482 -1.66 9.47 -27.61
CA LEU A 482 -0.74 8.77 -26.72
C LEU A 482 0.70 9.09 -27.12
N GLU A 483 1.55 9.30 -26.13
CA GLU A 483 2.98 9.54 -26.32
C GLU A 483 3.78 8.41 -25.69
N LEU A 484 4.65 7.77 -26.47
CA LEU A 484 5.55 6.74 -25.98
C LEU A 484 6.94 7.32 -25.73
N GLU A 485 7.42 7.13 -24.51
CA GLU A 485 8.79 7.40 -24.08
C GLU A 485 9.48 6.10 -23.63
N TYR A 486 10.81 6.08 -23.62
CA TYR A 486 11.58 4.95 -23.12
C TYR A 486 12.77 5.40 -22.25
N SER A 487 13.18 4.53 -21.33
CA SER A 487 14.28 4.77 -20.37
C SER A 487 14.98 3.47 -19.97
N ASN A 488 16.24 3.59 -19.53
CA ASN A 488 17.02 2.50 -18.94
C ASN A 488 17.27 2.67 -17.43
N ASP A 489 16.96 3.84 -16.87
CA ASP A 489 17.31 4.24 -15.50
C ASP A 489 16.12 4.81 -14.72
N LEU A 490 14.94 4.90 -15.34
CA LEU A 490 13.71 5.56 -14.83
C LEU A 490 13.86 7.07 -14.58
N ILE A 491 15.00 7.66 -14.94
CA ILE A 491 15.34 9.08 -14.72
C ILE A 491 15.33 9.82 -16.06
N SER A 492 16.10 9.30 -17.02
CA SER A 492 16.31 9.90 -18.33
C SER A 492 15.33 9.28 -19.34
N TRP A 493 14.36 10.09 -19.78
CA TRP A 493 13.31 9.66 -20.70
C TRP A 493 13.54 10.22 -22.11
N LYS A 494 13.44 9.36 -23.12
CA LYS A 494 13.49 9.76 -24.54
C LYS A 494 12.14 9.53 -25.17
N GLN A 495 11.59 10.56 -25.81
CA GLN A 495 10.36 10.44 -26.59
C GLN A 495 10.65 9.66 -27.88
N LEU A 496 9.82 8.64 -28.16
CA LEU A 496 9.83 7.92 -29.43
C LEU A 496 8.88 8.57 -30.43
N SER A 497 7.61 8.67 -30.07
CA SER A 497 6.56 9.21 -30.93
C SER A 497 5.33 9.62 -30.13
N ARG A 498 4.51 10.48 -30.73
CA ARG A 498 3.16 10.82 -30.27
C ARG A 498 2.19 10.50 -31.40
N LEU A 499 1.19 9.66 -31.12
CA LEU A 499 0.25 9.17 -32.10
C LEU A 499 -1.18 9.58 -31.73
N PRO A 500 -2.01 10.00 -32.70
CA PRO A 500 -3.41 10.30 -32.44
C PRO A 500 -4.20 9.02 -32.18
N VAL A 501 -5.22 9.13 -31.33
CA VAL A 501 -6.19 8.07 -31.04
C VAL A 501 -7.38 8.28 -31.96
N ASN A 502 -7.27 7.74 -33.17
CA ASN A 502 -8.32 7.85 -34.19
C ASN A 502 -9.47 6.88 -33.90
N ASP A 503 -9.12 5.65 -33.53
CA ASP A 503 -10.05 4.56 -33.19
C ASP A 503 -9.89 4.18 -31.70
N ARG A 504 -10.08 2.90 -31.39
CA ARG A 504 -9.97 2.32 -30.04
C ARG A 504 -8.55 1.92 -29.67
N SER A 505 -7.65 1.70 -30.63
CA SER A 505 -6.29 1.20 -30.38
C SER A 505 -5.22 2.08 -31.02
N VAL A 506 -4.09 2.23 -30.33
CA VAL A 506 -2.87 2.86 -30.83
C VAL A 506 -1.76 1.82 -30.87
N THR A 507 -1.10 1.71 -32.01
CA THR A 507 0.04 0.80 -32.21
C THR A 507 1.33 1.61 -32.35
N PHE A 508 2.26 1.37 -31.43
CA PHE A 508 3.64 1.84 -31.53
C PHE A 508 4.48 0.74 -32.16
N GLU A 509 5.17 1.04 -33.27
CA GLU A 509 6.05 0.11 -33.98
C GLU A 509 7.52 0.54 -33.89
N LYS A 510 8.44 -0.39 -34.16
CA LYS A 510 9.90 -0.16 -34.17
C LYS A 510 10.39 0.42 -32.83
N ILE A 511 9.84 -0.11 -31.74
CA ILE A 511 10.17 0.34 -30.39
C ILE A 511 11.61 -0.06 -30.07
N PRO A 512 12.46 0.88 -29.64
CA PRO A 512 13.85 0.57 -29.31
C PRO A 512 13.94 -0.36 -28.09
N GLU A 513 15.01 -1.15 -28.03
CA GLU A 513 15.34 -1.93 -26.84
C GLU A 513 15.69 -0.99 -25.67
N ALA A 514 14.87 -1.06 -24.62
CA ALA A 514 15.01 -0.29 -23.40
C ALA A 514 14.47 -1.09 -22.21
N SER A 515 14.87 -0.72 -20.99
CA SER A 515 14.42 -1.41 -19.78
C SER A 515 12.97 -1.07 -19.42
N TYR A 516 12.54 0.15 -19.76
CA TYR A 516 11.23 0.69 -19.40
C TYR A 516 10.62 1.52 -20.53
N TYR A 517 9.30 1.40 -20.67
CA TYR A 517 8.49 2.14 -21.62
C TYR A 517 7.40 2.90 -20.86
N ARG A 518 7.14 4.16 -21.21
CA ARG A 518 6.13 4.99 -20.56
C ARG A 518 5.19 5.57 -21.60
N VAL A 519 3.92 5.19 -21.51
CA VAL A 519 2.83 5.72 -22.34
C VAL A 519 2.15 6.84 -21.59
N LYS A 520 2.30 8.08 -22.07
CA LYS A 520 1.65 9.27 -21.53
C LYS A 520 0.34 9.54 -22.24
N PHE A 521 -0.65 9.97 -21.46
CA PHE A 521 -2.00 10.26 -21.91
C PHE A 521 -2.56 11.49 -21.16
N ASP A 522 -3.54 12.14 -21.78
CA ASP A 522 -4.31 13.22 -21.17
C ASP A 522 -5.77 12.80 -20.90
N GLN A 523 -6.58 13.73 -20.41
CA GLN A 523 -8.00 13.48 -20.09
C GLN A 523 -8.92 13.39 -21.32
N ALA A 524 -8.38 13.49 -22.55
CA ALA A 524 -9.13 13.09 -23.74
C ALA A 524 -9.27 11.56 -23.85
N ILE A 525 -8.51 10.81 -23.03
CA ILE A 525 -8.72 9.38 -22.75
C ILE A 525 -9.57 9.24 -21.48
N SER A 526 -10.64 8.44 -21.53
CA SER A 526 -11.49 8.14 -20.39
C SER A 526 -11.16 6.80 -19.72
N VAL A 527 -10.66 5.82 -20.49
CA VAL A 527 -10.30 4.49 -20.00
C VAL A 527 -9.07 3.98 -20.74
N ILE A 528 -8.16 3.32 -20.02
CA ILE A 528 -7.15 2.46 -20.62
C ILE A 528 -7.66 1.04 -20.43
N ASN A 529 -7.95 0.37 -21.55
CA ASN A 529 -8.55 -0.95 -21.56
C ASN A 529 -7.46 -2.00 -21.35
N GLU A 530 -6.50 -2.06 -22.25
CA GLU A 530 -5.49 -3.12 -22.27
C GLU A 530 -4.20 -2.65 -22.96
N PHE A 531 -3.08 -3.28 -22.64
CA PHE A 531 -1.87 -3.25 -23.48
C PHE A 531 -1.42 -4.66 -23.83
N TYR A 532 -0.86 -4.86 -25.02
CA TYR A 532 -0.45 -6.20 -25.52
C TYR A 532 0.65 -6.18 -26.58
#